data_AF-A0A4Q2Z1J5-F1
#
_entry.id   AF-A0A4Q2Z1J5-F1
#
_cell.length_a   1.000
_cell.length_b   1.000
_cell.length_c   1.000
_cell.angle_alpha   90.00
_cell.angle_beta   90.00
_cell.angle_gamma   90.00
#
_symmetry.space_group_name_H-M   'P 1'
#
loop_
_entity.id
_entity.type
_entity.pdbx_description
1 polymer ?
#
loop_
_entity_poly.entity_id
_entity_poly.type
_entity_poly.pdbx_seq_one_letter_code
_entity_poly.pdbx_strand_id
1 'polypeptide(L)'
;MHGHIRADGAGGVTVGWVRRSRVDTGWRDHVDQPLGESHELWRIALSPPVPGIGPWEITSPTLSTGAAELATLPPGCTIEIRQAGDCALSPPLSLPLT
;
A
#
# COMPACT_ATOMS: atom_id res chain seq x y z
N MET A 1 8.46 -4.73 3.81
CA MET A 1 7.72 -3.63 3.15
C MET A 1 7.75 -2.47 4.09
N HIS A 2 8.01 -1.26 3.61
CA HIS A 2 7.95 -0.04 4.40
C HIS A 2 7.06 0.94 3.68
N GLY A 3 6.32 1.76 4.41
CA GLY A 3 5.47 2.78 3.83
C GLY A 3 5.45 4.04 4.66
N HIS A 4 4.85 5.06 4.07
CA HIS A 4 4.73 6.40 4.61
C HIS A 4 3.38 6.98 4.22
N ILE A 5 2.93 7.94 5.01
CA ILE A 5 1.72 8.71 4.75
C ILE A 5 2.14 10.17 4.67
N ARG A 6 1.62 10.89 3.69
CA ARG A 6 1.86 12.32 3.52
C ARG A 6 0.52 13.03 3.31
N ALA A 7 0.31 14.14 4.00
CA ALA A 7 -0.83 15.02 3.72
C ALA A 7 -0.74 15.56 2.28
N ASP A 8 -1.87 15.58 1.58
CA ASP A 8 -1.94 16.08 0.19
C ASP A 8 -2.06 17.62 0.11
N GLY A 9 -2.34 18.29 1.23
CA GLY A 9 -2.56 19.73 1.33
C GLY A 9 -4.01 20.18 1.12
N ALA A 10 -4.91 19.27 0.73
CA ALA A 10 -6.36 19.49 0.56
C ALA A 10 -7.21 18.81 1.64
N GLY A 11 -6.57 18.26 2.68
CA GLY A 11 -7.22 17.54 3.78
C GLY A 11 -7.31 16.02 3.55
N GLY A 12 -6.76 15.52 2.45
CA GLY A 12 -6.56 14.10 2.20
C GLY A 12 -5.13 13.66 2.50
N VAL A 13 -4.84 12.41 2.16
CA VAL A 13 -3.51 11.82 2.31
C VAL A 13 -3.11 11.00 1.09
N THR A 14 -1.81 10.97 0.82
CA THR A 14 -1.18 10.01 -0.09
C THR A 14 -0.40 9.01 0.74
N VAL A 15 -0.74 7.73 0.57
CA VAL A 15 -0.05 6.59 1.16
C VAL A 15 0.90 6.03 0.11
N GLY A 16 2.18 5.88 0.45
CA GLY A 16 3.20 5.31 -0.44
C GLY A 16 3.99 4.21 0.24
N TRP A 17 4.40 3.18 -0.50
CA TRP A 17 5.17 2.07 0.04
C TRP A 17 6.23 1.55 -0.93
N VAL A 18 7.15 0.75 -0.43
CA VAL A 18 8.20 0.10 -1.22
C VAL A 18 7.98 -1.41 -1.21
N ARG A 19 8.08 -2.02 -2.40
CA ARG A 19 7.89 -3.46 -2.60
C ARG A 19 8.76 -4.33 -1.71
N ARG A 20 8.27 -5.52 -1.37
CA ARG A 20 9.11 -6.55 -0.75
C ARG A 20 9.79 -7.31 -1.87
N SER A 21 11.12 -7.40 -1.84
CA SER A 21 11.84 -8.24 -2.81
C SER A 21 11.39 -9.70 -2.69
N ARG A 22 11.14 -10.35 -3.83
CA ARG A 22 10.76 -11.77 -3.96
C ARG A 22 11.89 -12.64 -4.48
N VAL A 23 13.00 -12.02 -4.85
CA VAL A 23 14.16 -12.65 -5.47
C VAL A 23 15.40 -12.16 -4.77
N ASP A 24 16.24 -13.08 -4.32
CA ASP A 24 17.57 -12.74 -3.82
C ASP A 24 18.55 -12.86 -4.98
N THR A 25 18.86 -11.73 -5.61
CA THR A 25 19.79 -11.67 -6.75
C THR A 25 21.23 -11.36 -6.33
N GLY A 26 21.49 -11.35 -5.02
CA GLY A 26 22.72 -10.83 -4.42
C GLY A 26 22.77 -9.29 -4.44
N TRP A 27 23.68 -8.71 -3.66
CA TRP A 27 23.89 -7.25 -3.68
C TRP A 27 24.70 -6.88 -4.92
N ARG A 28 24.11 -6.08 -5.81
CA ARG A 28 24.79 -5.45 -6.94
C ARG A 28 24.47 -3.97 -6.89
N ASP A 29 25.49 -3.14 -6.71
CA ASP A 29 25.29 -1.70 -6.75
C ASP A 29 24.90 -1.24 -8.17
N HIS A 30 24.10 -0.18 -8.23
CA HIS A 30 23.62 0.49 -9.46
C HIS A 30 22.62 -0.29 -10.33
N VAL A 31 22.04 -1.39 -9.85
CA VAL A 31 20.99 -2.12 -10.58
C VAL A 31 19.73 -2.25 -9.74
N ASP A 32 18.59 -1.87 -10.30
CA ASP A 32 17.29 -2.11 -9.69
C ASP A 32 17.05 -3.62 -9.55
N GLN A 33 16.58 -4.05 -8.38
CA GLN A 33 16.22 -5.45 -8.20
C GLN A 33 15.05 -5.80 -9.11
N PRO A 34 15.12 -6.92 -9.86
CA PRO A 34 14.02 -7.37 -10.68
C PRO A 34 12.78 -7.59 -9.81
N LEU A 35 11.60 -7.42 -10.43
CA LEU A 35 10.33 -7.55 -9.74
C LEU A 35 10.16 -8.94 -9.09
N GLY A 36 10.65 -9.99 -9.77
CA GLY A 36 10.50 -11.39 -9.33
C GLY A 36 9.10 -11.95 -9.54
N GLU A 37 8.21 -11.19 -10.20
CA GLU A 37 6.84 -11.52 -10.57
C GLU A 37 6.58 -10.96 -11.99
N SER A 38 5.60 -11.50 -12.72
CA SER A 38 5.26 -11.07 -14.09
C SER A 38 4.54 -9.72 -14.11
N HIS A 39 3.91 -9.34 -13.00
CA HIS A 39 3.21 -8.07 -12.84
C HIS A 39 3.20 -7.62 -11.37
N GLU A 40 3.08 -6.31 -11.17
CA GLU A 40 2.95 -5.70 -9.85
C GLU A 40 1.46 -5.53 -9.53
N LEU A 41 1.03 -6.08 -8.38
CA LEU A 41 -0.34 -5.99 -7.91
C LEU A 41 -0.36 -5.76 -6.40
N TRP A 42 -1.24 -4.86 -5.97
CA TRP A 42 -1.41 -4.47 -4.57
C TRP A 42 -2.86 -4.65 -4.17
N ARG A 43 -3.11 -5.41 -3.11
CA ARG A 43 -4.41 -5.47 -2.45
C ARG A 43 -4.38 -4.62 -1.20
N ILE A 44 -5.34 -3.72 -1.11
CA ILE A 44 -5.39 -2.70 -0.07
C ILE A 44 -6.77 -2.72 0.57
N ALA A 45 -6.83 -2.71 1.90
CA ALA A 45 -8.10 -2.69 2.63
C ALA A 45 -7.98 -1.82 3.88
N LEU A 46 -9.11 -1.28 4.32
CA LEU A 46 -9.21 -0.62 5.62
C LEU A 46 -9.49 -1.65 6.72
N SER A 47 -8.94 -1.40 7.90
CA SER A 47 -9.20 -2.15 9.11
C SER A 47 -9.52 -1.19 10.27
N PRO A 48 -10.77 -1.16 10.77
CA PRO A 48 -11.90 -1.96 10.30
C PRO A 48 -12.37 -1.55 8.89
N PRO A 49 -13.04 -2.45 8.14
CA PRO A 49 -13.62 -2.11 6.83
C PRO A 49 -14.66 -0.99 6.95
N VAL A 50 -14.66 -0.06 5.99
CA VAL A 50 -15.61 1.07 5.93
C VAL A 50 -16.49 0.93 4.67
N PRO A 51 -17.82 0.91 4.79
CA PRO A 51 -18.71 0.78 3.63
C PRO A 51 -18.47 1.89 2.59
N GLY A 52 -18.31 1.49 1.33
CA GLY A 52 -18.09 2.42 0.22
C GLY A 52 -16.64 2.89 0.03
N ILE A 53 -15.70 2.44 0.86
CA ILE A 53 -14.28 2.77 0.75
C ILE A 53 -13.46 1.48 0.67
N GLY A 54 -12.83 1.27 -0.49
CA GLY A 54 -12.09 0.04 -0.78
C GLY A 54 -12.95 -1.23 -0.70
N PRO A 55 -12.33 -2.43 -0.65
CA PRO A 55 -10.90 -2.65 -0.87
C PRO A 55 -10.48 -2.24 -2.29
N TRP A 56 -9.19 -1.95 -2.46
CA TRP A 56 -8.61 -1.58 -3.74
C TRP A 56 -7.68 -2.67 -4.26
N GLU A 57 -7.62 -2.78 -5.58
CA GLU A 57 -6.62 -3.54 -6.28
C GLU A 57 -5.95 -2.62 -7.31
N ILE A 58 -4.67 -2.32 -7.11
CA ILE A 58 -3.92 -1.34 -7.91
C ILE A 58 -2.54 -1.86 -8.31
N THR A 59 -1.95 -1.26 -9.34
CA THR A 59 -0.63 -1.65 -9.88
C THR A 59 0.48 -0.65 -9.54
N SER A 60 0.14 0.49 -8.91
CA SER A 60 1.08 1.50 -8.45
C SER A 60 1.29 1.41 -6.93
N PRO A 61 2.51 1.61 -6.40
CA PRO A 61 2.82 1.51 -4.97
C PRO A 61 2.43 2.78 -4.19
N THR A 62 1.31 3.39 -4.57
CA THR A 62 0.78 4.62 -4.02
C THR A 62 -0.75 4.61 -4.11
N LEU A 63 -1.42 5.04 -3.04
CA LEU A 63 -2.88 5.25 -2.99
C LEU A 63 -3.17 6.64 -2.44
N SER A 64 -4.04 7.38 -3.11
CA SER A 64 -4.57 8.64 -2.61
C SER A 64 -5.94 8.41 -1.98
N THR A 65 -6.16 9.00 -0.80
CA THR A 65 -7.45 8.99 -0.11
C THR A 65 -7.88 10.43 0.11
N GLY A 66 -9.04 10.79 -0.43
CA GLY A 66 -9.52 12.17 -0.40
C GLY A 66 -9.98 12.60 1.00
N ALA A 67 -10.08 13.91 1.23
CA ALA A 67 -10.54 14.47 2.50
C ALA A 67 -11.92 13.95 2.94
N ALA A 68 -12.84 13.76 1.98
CA ALA A 68 -14.18 13.25 2.25
C ALA A 68 -14.16 11.79 2.72
N GLU A 69 -13.35 10.94 2.11
CA GLU A 69 -13.17 9.55 2.53
C GLU A 69 -12.52 9.50 3.91
N LEU A 70 -11.44 10.26 4.11
CA LEU A 70 -10.69 10.32 5.36
C LEU A 70 -11.58 10.76 6.54
N ALA A 71 -12.48 11.73 6.32
CA ALA A 71 -13.41 12.22 7.33
C ALA A 71 -14.48 11.19 7.76
N THR A 72 -14.73 10.15 6.96
CA THR A 72 -15.68 9.08 7.30
C THR A 72 -15.03 7.93 8.06
N LEU A 73 -13.70 7.92 8.18
CA LEU A 73 -12.99 6.82 8.82
C LEU A 73 -13.21 6.83 10.33
N PRO A 74 -13.40 5.66 10.96
CA PRO A 74 -13.50 5.57 12.40
C PRO A 74 -12.13 5.88 13.05
N PRO A 75 -12.11 6.38 14.29
CA PRO A 75 -10.87 6.57 15.03
C PRO A 75 -10.04 5.28 15.12
N GLY A 76 -8.74 5.39 14.86
CA GLY A 76 -7.83 4.24 14.89
C GLY A 76 -7.93 3.34 13.64
N CYS A 77 -8.59 3.79 12.57
CA CYS A 77 -8.58 3.09 11.30
C CYS A 77 -7.14 2.94 10.78
N THR A 78 -6.85 1.77 10.23
CA THR A 78 -5.56 1.46 9.60
C THR A 78 -5.78 1.06 8.15
N ILE A 79 -4.81 1.33 7.31
CA ILE A 79 -4.74 0.79 5.95
C ILE A 79 -3.80 -0.41 5.95
N GLU A 80 -4.29 -1.55 5.46
CA GLU A 80 -3.50 -2.74 5.23
C GLU A 80 -3.16 -2.88 3.76
N ILE A 81 -1.87 -2.98 3.45
CA ILE A 81 -1.35 -3.11 2.09
C ILE A 81 -0.64 -4.46 1.94
N ARG A 82 -0.96 -5.19 0.87
CA ARG A 82 -0.37 -6.50 0.57
C ARG A 82 0.08 -6.57 -0.88
N GLN A 83 1.28 -7.09 -1.10
CA GLN A 83 1.75 -7.45 -2.44
C GLN A 83 1.03 -8.73 -2.87
N ALA A 84 0.45 -8.70 -4.07
CA ALA A 84 -0.49 -9.69 -4.59
C ALA A 84 -0.20 -10.12 -6.04
N GLY A 85 1.05 -10.06 -6.49
CA GLY A 85 1.43 -10.55 -7.82
C GLY A 85 1.34 -12.08 -7.95
N ASP A 86 2.22 -12.67 -8.74
CA ASP A 86 2.20 -14.13 -9.02
C ASP A 86 2.55 -15.00 -7.80
N CYS A 87 3.22 -14.44 -6.79
CA CYS A 87 3.58 -15.15 -5.56
C CYS A 87 2.44 -15.14 -4.53
N ALA A 88 2.63 -15.88 -3.43
CA ALA A 88 1.73 -15.80 -2.29
C ALA A 88 1.63 -14.37 -1.73
N LEU A 89 0.43 -13.99 -1.27
CA LEU A 89 0.18 -12.71 -0.61
C LEU A 89 1.22 -12.41 0.47
N SER A 90 1.73 -11.18 0.48
CA SER A 90 2.62 -10.77 1.56
C SER A 90 1.88 -10.69 2.90
N PRO A 91 2.61 -10.74 4.03
CA PRO A 91 2.12 -10.16 5.28
C PRO A 91 1.66 -8.71 5.05
N PRO A 92 0.68 -8.20 5.82
CA PRO A 92 0.21 -6.84 5.65
C PRO A 92 1.29 -5.85 6.09
N LEU A 93 1.43 -4.76 5.34
CA LEU A 93 1.94 -3.51 5.87
C LEU A 93 0.74 -2.73 6.42
N SER A 94 0.71 -2.52 7.73
CA SER A 94 -0.34 -1.76 8.41
C SER A 94 0.16 -0.34 8.70
N LEU A 95 -0.56 0.67 8.21
CA LEU A 95 -0.26 2.08 8.49
C LEU A 95 -1.49 2.73 9.15
N PRO A 96 -1.33 3.45 10.27
CA PRO A 96 -2.45 4.15 10.90
C PRO A 96 -2.86 5.38 10.08
N LEU A 97 -4.16 5.52 9.82
CA LEU A 97 -4.75 6.70 9.20
C LEU A 97 -5.24 7.63 10.31
N THR A 98 -4.31 8.43 10.85
CA THR A 98 -4.56 9.44 11.91
C THR A 98 -4.65 10.84 11.34
#